data_AF-A0A1V5UQL7-F1
#
_entry.id   AF-A0A1V5UQL7-F1
#
_cell.length_a   1.000
_cell.length_b   1.000
_cell.length_c   1.000
_cell.angle_alpha   90.00
_cell.angle_beta   90.00
_cell.angle_gamma   90.00
#
_symmetry.space_group_name_H-M   'P 1'
#
loop_
_entity.id
_entity.type
_entity.pdbx_description
1 polymer ?
#
loop_
_entity_poly.entity_id
_entity_poly.type
_entity_poly.pdbx_seq_one_letter_code
_entity_poly.pdbx_strand_id
1 'polypeptide(L)'
;MANKSSAAKTAGGFTFLEIMVALVVLSLGLFPILSLFSSTTADISYTIDNVLVTTYANELIDSVIAHKFDEIPETVSLSELSTLGGNQFFVKLAGRLSTLKPGYERYIEISTHSINPGNITGLCQSDMDKLEKYKKIKKLIVKIKFTHNGAIKYFNVGTLISGAE
;
A
#
# COMPACT_ATOMS: atom_id res chain seq x y z
N MET A 1 -59.27 -65.32 0.31
CA MET A 1 -58.75 -65.06 1.68
C MET A 1 -57.36 -64.49 1.56
N ALA A 2 -57.20 -63.22 1.93
CA ALA A 2 -55.95 -62.48 1.86
C ALA A 2 -55.25 -62.51 3.23
N ASN A 3 -53.92 -62.63 3.23
CA ASN A 3 -53.10 -61.75 4.05
C ASN A 3 -51.67 -61.69 3.51
N LYS A 4 -51.43 -60.77 2.56
CA LYS A 4 -50.07 -60.33 2.23
C LYS A 4 -49.64 -59.40 3.36
N SER A 5 -48.81 -59.90 4.28
CA SER A 5 -48.11 -59.09 5.26
C SER A 5 -47.18 -58.12 4.52
N SER A 6 -47.65 -56.89 4.34
CA SER A 6 -46.84 -55.77 3.87
C SER A 6 -45.97 -55.33 5.04
N ALA A 7 -44.75 -55.87 5.13
CA ALA A 7 -43.70 -55.30 5.95
C ALA A 7 -43.35 -53.92 5.37
N ALA A 8 -43.99 -52.88 5.90
CA ALA A 8 -43.61 -51.51 5.62
C ALA A 8 -42.15 -51.34 6.03
N LYS A 9 -41.25 -51.18 5.05
CA LYS A 9 -39.91 -50.64 5.28
C LYS A 9 -40.12 -49.29 5.95
N THR A 10 -39.84 -49.22 7.25
CA THR A 10 -39.65 -47.97 7.97
C THR A 10 -38.52 -47.24 7.26
N ALA A 11 -38.88 -46.26 6.44
CA ALA A 11 -37.93 -45.27 5.94
C ALA A 11 -37.38 -44.56 7.18
N GLY A 12 -36.14 -44.88 7.55
CA GLY A 12 -35.48 -44.37 8.75
C GLY A 12 -35.29 -42.86 8.64
N GLY A 13 -36.12 -42.10 9.35
CA GLY A 13 -35.91 -40.68 9.60
C GLY A 13 -35.04 -40.47 10.83
N PHE A 14 -34.46 -39.28 10.95
CA PHE A 14 -33.70 -38.90 12.14
C PHE A 14 -34.64 -38.67 13.33
N THR A 15 -34.24 -39.17 14.49
CA THR A 15 -34.90 -38.86 15.75
C THR A 15 -34.61 -37.41 16.16
N PHE A 16 -35.50 -36.82 16.95
CA PHE A 16 -35.30 -35.46 17.47
C PHE A 16 -33.97 -35.31 18.21
N LEU A 17 -33.56 -36.33 18.96
CA LEU A 17 -32.29 -36.35 19.69
C LEU A 17 -31.08 -36.37 18.75
N GLU A 18 -31.13 -37.15 17.66
CA GLU A 18 -30.07 -37.17 16.64
C GLU A 18 -29.91 -35.80 15.96
N ILE A 19 -31.01 -35.11 15.66
CA ILE A 19 -30.97 -33.75 15.08
C ILE A 19 -30.34 -32.77 16.07
N MET A 20 -30.71 -32.82 17.35
CA MET A 20 -30.13 -31.95 18.39
C MET A 20 -28.63 -32.19 18.54
N VAL A 21 -28.20 -33.45 18.61
CA VAL A 21 -26.77 -33.80 18.70
C VAL A 21 -26.02 -33.36 17.44
N ALA A 22 -26.59 -33.58 16.25
CA ALA A 22 -25.99 -33.16 14.99
C ALA A 22 -25.81 -31.63 14.93
N LEU A 23 -26.78 -30.84 15.39
CA LEU A 23 -26.67 -29.37 15.43
C LEU A 23 -25.58 -28.91 16.41
N VAL A 24 -25.45 -29.54 17.57
CA VAL A 24 -24.40 -29.22 18.55
C VAL A 24 -23.02 -29.52 17.96
N VAL A 25 -22.84 -30.72 17.39
CA VAL A 25 -21.56 -31.12 16.78
C VAL A 25 -21.21 -30.22 15.59
N LEU A 26 -22.20 -29.90 14.74
CA LEU A 26 -22.04 -28.99 13.62
C LEU A 26 -21.65 -27.59 14.08
N SER A 27 -22.28 -27.06 15.14
CA SER A 27 -21.97 -25.74 15.69
C SER A 27 -20.56 -25.69 16.29
N LEU A 28 -20.17 -26.72 17.03
CA LEU A 28 -18.82 -26.85 17.59
C LEU A 28 -17.74 -26.96 16.50
N GLY A 29 -18.07 -27.60 15.36
CA GLY A 29 -17.18 -27.66 14.19
C GLY A 29 -17.12 -26.36 13.40
N LEU A 30 -18.26 -25.68 13.21
CA LEU A 30 -18.34 -24.43 12.42
C LEU A 30 -17.69 -23.25 13.12
N PHE A 31 -17.76 -23.16 14.44
CA PHE A 31 -17.22 -22.03 15.20
C PHE A 31 -15.72 -21.76 14.93
N PRO A 32 -14.80 -22.73 15.08
CA PRO A 32 -13.39 -22.51 14.77
C PRO A 32 -13.15 -22.27 13.27
N ILE A 33 -13.93 -22.91 12.39
CA ILE A 33 -13.82 -22.75 10.94
C ILE A 33 -14.12 -21.29 10.54
N LEU A 34 -15.24 -20.74 11.01
CA LEU A 34 -15.63 -19.35 10.73
C LEU A 34 -14.61 -18.35 11.30
N SER A 35 -14.07 -18.64 12.48
CA SER A 35 -13.02 -17.81 13.10
C SER A 35 -11.74 -17.77 12.26
N LEU A 36 -11.29 -18.93 11.77
CA LEU A 36 -10.13 -19.03 10.87
C LEU A 36 -10.38 -18.30 9.56
N PHE A 37 -11.53 -18.51 8.92
CA PHE A 37 -11.88 -17.82 7.68
C PHE A 37 -11.92 -16.31 7.83
N SER A 38 -12.50 -15.81 8.93
CA SER A 38 -12.53 -14.37 9.22
C SER A 38 -11.12 -13.80 9.35
N SER A 39 -10.26 -14.46 10.13
CA SER A 39 -8.86 -14.04 10.35
C SER A 39 -8.06 -14.07 9.04
N THR A 40 -8.14 -15.16 8.29
CA THR A 40 -7.46 -15.29 7.00
C THR A 40 -7.94 -14.24 5.98
N THR A 41 -9.25 -13.95 5.95
CA THR A 41 -9.79 -12.91 5.06
C THR A 41 -9.28 -11.53 5.43
N ALA A 42 -9.16 -11.23 6.73
CA ALA A 42 -8.60 -9.98 7.20
C ALA A 42 -7.11 -9.84 6.81
N ASP A 43 -6.32 -10.90 7.00
CA ASP A 43 -4.88 -10.91 6.66
C ASP A 43 -4.63 -10.77 5.16
N ILE A 44 -5.43 -11.47 4.33
CA ILE A 44 -5.36 -11.34 2.87
C ILE A 44 -5.73 -9.91 2.45
N SER A 45 -6.80 -9.36 3.02
CA SER A 45 -7.22 -7.98 2.70
C SER A 45 -6.12 -6.97 3.05
N TYR A 46 -5.46 -7.14 4.20
CA TYR A 46 -4.35 -6.28 4.59
C TYR A 46 -3.14 -6.44 3.67
N THR A 47 -2.86 -7.67 3.24
CA THR A 47 -1.78 -7.96 2.28
C THR A 47 -2.04 -7.30 0.93
N ILE A 48 -3.28 -7.35 0.43
CA ILE A 48 -3.68 -6.67 -0.81
C ILE A 48 -3.49 -5.15 -0.67
N ASP A 49 -3.96 -4.56 0.42
CA ASP A 49 -3.80 -3.12 0.66
C ASP A 49 -2.30 -2.73 0.73
N ASN A 50 -1.45 -3.55 1.37
CA ASN A 50 0.00 -3.32 1.42
C ASN A 50 0.67 -3.35 0.04
N VAL A 51 0.28 -4.30 -0.81
CA VAL A 51 0.80 -4.38 -2.19
C VAL A 51 0.35 -3.16 -2.99
N LEU A 52 -0.90 -2.71 -2.83
CA LEU A 52 -1.43 -1.53 -3.49
C LEU A 52 -0.71 -0.25 -3.05
N VAL A 53 -0.56 0.00 -1.74
CA VAL A 53 0.15 1.20 -1.25
C VAL A 53 1.61 1.20 -1.66
N THR A 54 2.25 0.04 -1.69
CA THR A 54 3.64 -0.09 -2.17
C THR A 54 3.73 0.26 -3.64
N THR A 55 2.80 -0.26 -4.46
CA THR A 55 2.73 0.04 -5.90
C THR A 55 2.52 1.53 -6.14
N TYR A 56 1.56 2.15 -5.44
CA TYR A 56 1.30 3.59 -5.56
C TYR A 56 2.47 4.45 -5.10
N ALA A 57 3.21 4.01 -4.07
CA ALA A 57 4.37 4.73 -3.60
C ALA A 57 5.54 4.62 -4.59
N ASN A 58 5.79 3.43 -5.13
CA ASN A 58 6.82 3.22 -6.14
C ASN A 58 6.52 4.00 -7.42
N GLU A 59 5.27 3.98 -7.89
CA GLU A 59 4.86 4.75 -9.07
C GLU A 59 5.12 6.26 -8.87
N LEU A 60 4.86 6.77 -7.67
CA LEU A 60 5.14 8.17 -7.34
C LEU A 60 6.64 8.45 -7.31
N ILE A 61 7.43 7.56 -6.70
CA ILE A 61 8.90 7.66 -6.66
C ILE A 61 9.48 7.65 -8.08
N ASP A 62 9.11 6.67 -8.89
CA ASP A 62 9.61 6.49 -10.24
C ASP A 62 9.24 7.69 -11.12
N SER A 63 8.02 8.20 -10.96
CA SER A 63 7.58 9.39 -11.68
C SER A 63 8.34 10.65 -11.26
N VAL A 64 8.73 10.79 -9.99
CA VAL A 64 9.59 11.89 -9.52
C VAL A 64 11.01 11.75 -10.07
N ILE A 65 11.60 10.55 -9.99
CA ILE A 65 12.96 10.26 -10.47
C ILE A 65 13.08 10.42 -11.99
N ALA A 66 12.00 10.19 -12.73
CA ALA A 66 11.96 10.42 -14.18
C ALA A 66 12.07 11.92 -14.60
N HIS A 67 12.01 12.85 -13.64
CA HIS A 67 12.26 14.26 -13.90
C HIS A 67 13.74 14.59 -13.70
N LYS A 68 14.24 15.60 -14.42
CA LYS A 68 15.59 16.10 -14.20
C LYS A 68 15.74 16.60 -12.77
N PHE A 69 16.92 16.38 -12.18
CA PHE A 69 17.19 16.79 -10.80
C PHE A 69 16.85 18.25 -10.54
N ASP A 70 17.14 19.15 -11.48
CA ASP A 70 16.90 20.58 -11.37
C ASP A 70 15.41 20.97 -11.42
N GLU A 71 14.55 20.12 -12.01
CA GLU A 71 13.10 20.37 -12.11
C GLU A 71 12.34 19.96 -10.83
N ILE A 72 12.95 19.11 -10.00
CA ILE A 72 12.36 18.68 -8.73
C ILE A 72 12.38 19.86 -7.76
N PRO A 73 11.27 20.24 -7.11
CA PRO A 73 11.25 21.32 -6.11
C PRO A 73 12.25 21.09 -4.98
N GLU A 74 12.86 22.16 -4.44
CA GLU A 74 13.89 22.02 -3.40
C GLU A 74 13.33 21.56 -2.05
N THR A 75 12.24 22.18 -1.59
CA THR A 75 11.61 21.83 -0.32
C THR A 75 10.10 21.90 -0.46
N VAL A 76 9.44 20.78 -0.17
CA VAL A 76 7.99 20.63 -0.19
C VAL A 76 7.64 19.85 1.06
N SER A 77 6.81 20.43 1.93
CA SER A 77 6.29 19.74 3.10
C SER A 77 5.22 18.72 2.68
N LEU A 78 5.00 17.73 3.55
CA LEU A 78 4.06 16.61 3.39
C LEU A 78 2.61 17.07 3.11
N SER A 79 2.35 17.43 1.87
CA SER A 79 1.07 18.00 1.39
C SER A 79 0.41 17.00 0.45
N GLU A 80 -0.92 17.03 0.39
CA GLU A 80 -1.68 16.19 -0.55
C GLU A 80 -1.30 16.56 -1.98
N LEU A 81 -1.03 15.56 -2.83
CA LEU A 81 -0.62 15.83 -4.21
C LEU A 81 -1.67 16.64 -4.99
N SER A 82 -2.94 16.43 -4.70
CA SER A 82 -4.07 17.17 -5.30
C SER A 82 -4.10 18.64 -4.92
N THR A 83 -3.62 19.01 -3.72
CA THR A 83 -3.63 20.40 -3.22
C THR A 83 -2.41 21.20 -3.66
N LEU A 84 -1.34 20.51 -4.10
CA LEU A 84 -0.17 21.10 -4.76
C LEU A 84 -0.44 21.51 -6.24
N GLY A 85 -1.70 21.43 -6.68
CA GLY A 85 -2.16 21.85 -8.00
C GLY A 85 -1.86 23.33 -8.25
N GLY A 86 -0.79 23.58 -9.01
CA GLY A 86 -0.34 24.94 -9.34
C GLY A 86 1.10 24.96 -9.83
N ASN A 87 1.96 24.10 -9.30
CA ASN A 87 3.30 23.89 -9.84
C ASN A 87 3.25 22.95 -11.06
N GLN A 88 3.89 23.34 -12.17
CA GLN A 88 3.94 22.51 -13.38
C GLN A 88 4.56 21.12 -13.14
N PHE A 89 5.49 21.00 -12.19
CA PHE A 89 6.05 19.72 -11.78
C PHE A 89 4.95 18.77 -11.25
N PHE A 90 4.14 19.23 -10.29
CA PHE A 90 3.08 18.41 -9.69
C PHE A 90 1.93 18.11 -10.64
N VAL A 91 1.64 19.00 -11.59
CA VAL A 91 0.65 18.74 -12.64
C VAL A 91 1.12 17.63 -13.59
N LYS A 92 2.39 17.70 -14.04
CA LYS A 92 3.00 16.65 -14.86
C LYS A 92 3.11 15.33 -14.10
N LEU A 93 3.43 15.40 -12.82
CA LEU A 93 3.51 14.24 -11.93
C LEU A 93 2.14 13.58 -11.83
N ALA A 94 1.10 14.32 -11.43
CA ALA A 94 -0.26 13.80 -11.28
C ALA A 94 -0.82 13.17 -12.57
N GLY A 95 -0.49 13.74 -13.74
CA GLY A 95 -0.91 13.20 -15.03
C GLY A 95 -0.26 11.85 -15.42
N ARG A 96 0.81 11.44 -14.75
CA ARG A 96 1.51 10.16 -14.99
C ARG A 96 1.12 9.05 -14.00
N LEU A 97 0.36 9.39 -12.96
CA LEU A 97 0.02 8.44 -11.90
C LEU A 97 -1.34 7.78 -12.14
N SER A 98 -1.44 6.53 -11.73
CA SER A 98 -2.67 5.75 -11.71
C SER A 98 -3.73 6.38 -10.80
N THR A 99 -5.00 6.12 -11.12
CA THR A 99 -6.12 6.55 -10.27
C THR A 99 -6.09 5.82 -8.93
N LEU A 100 -6.26 6.57 -7.84
CA LEU A 100 -6.35 6.00 -6.50
C LEU A 100 -7.68 5.28 -6.29
N LYS A 101 -7.63 4.13 -5.63
CA LYS A 101 -8.83 3.48 -5.08
C LYS A 101 -9.51 4.43 -4.07
N PRO A 102 -10.85 4.48 -4.00
CA PRO A 102 -11.55 5.28 -3.00
C PRO A 102 -11.06 4.98 -1.57
N GLY A 103 -10.87 6.03 -0.77
CA GLY A 103 -10.34 5.94 0.59
C GLY A 103 -8.80 5.94 0.68
N TYR A 104 -8.09 6.18 -0.42
CA TYR A 104 -6.65 6.33 -0.48
C TYR A 104 -6.26 7.78 -0.83
N GLU A 105 -5.21 8.30 -0.19
CA GLU A 105 -4.68 9.64 -0.41
C GLU A 105 -3.14 9.60 -0.52
N ARG A 106 -2.57 10.37 -1.46
CA ARG A 106 -1.12 10.47 -1.72
C ARG A 106 -0.56 11.77 -1.15
N TYR A 107 0.54 11.63 -0.42
CA TYR A 107 1.31 12.73 0.14
C TYR A 107 2.76 12.64 -0.33
N ILE A 108 3.36 13.80 -0.54
CA ILE A 108 4.76 13.93 -0.95
C ILE A 108 5.45 14.97 -0.08
N GLU A 109 6.66 14.63 0.36
CA GLU A 109 7.57 15.54 1.03
C GLU A 109 8.94 15.44 0.34
N ILE A 110 9.50 16.59 -0.01
CA ILE A 110 10.81 16.70 -0.64
C ILE A 110 11.65 17.61 0.24
N SER A 111 12.86 17.17 0.60
CA SER A 111 13.81 17.96 1.37
C SER A 111 15.19 17.90 0.73
N THR A 112 15.71 19.04 0.32
CA THR A 112 17.08 19.15 -0.22
C THR A 112 18.09 19.23 0.92
N HIS A 113 19.11 18.39 0.86
CA HIS A 113 20.26 18.38 1.75
C HIS A 113 21.53 18.71 0.96
N SER A 114 22.30 19.67 1.47
CA SER A 114 23.61 20.00 0.93
C SER A 114 24.69 19.16 1.60
N ILE A 115 25.44 18.39 0.82
CA ILE A 115 26.69 17.76 1.22
C ILE A 115 27.80 18.78 1.02
N ASN A 116 28.51 19.12 2.10
CA ASN A 116 29.77 19.83 2.02
C ASN A 116 30.89 18.81 1.82
N PRO A 117 31.47 18.67 0.61
CA PRO A 117 32.78 18.07 0.46
C PRO A 117 33.74 18.99 1.21
N GLY A 118 34.66 18.43 2.00
CA GLY A 118 35.66 19.24 2.71
C GLY A 118 36.45 20.16 1.78
N ASN A 119 37.25 21.07 2.34
CA ASN A 119 38.14 21.93 1.55
C ASN A 119 39.15 21.09 0.75
N ILE A 120 38.84 20.80 -0.51
CA ILE A 120 39.77 20.16 -1.44
C ILE A 120 40.44 21.28 -2.24
N THR A 121 41.69 21.60 -1.87
CA THR A 121 42.51 22.58 -2.58
C THR A 121 43.12 21.96 -3.85
N GLY A 122 43.18 22.71 -4.95
CA GLY A 122 43.91 22.32 -6.17
C GLY A 122 43.08 21.73 -7.32
N LEU A 123 41.75 21.77 -7.26
CA LEU A 123 40.88 21.33 -8.36
C LEU A 123 40.73 22.41 -9.44
N CYS A 124 40.62 21.99 -10.69
CA CYS A 124 40.33 22.88 -11.81
C CYS A 124 38.83 23.27 -11.82
N GLN A 125 38.48 24.39 -12.48
CA GLN A 125 37.11 24.94 -12.46
C GLN A 125 36.04 23.91 -12.91
N SER A 126 36.34 23.07 -13.90
CA SER A 126 35.43 22.01 -14.35
C SER A 126 35.22 20.90 -13.33
N ASP A 127 36.20 20.63 -12.46
CA ASP A 127 36.05 19.65 -11.38
C ASP A 127 35.29 20.25 -10.20
N MET A 128 35.43 21.56 -9.97
CA MET A 128 34.62 22.30 -9.00
C MET A 128 33.14 22.32 -9.38
N ASP A 129 32.82 22.57 -10.66
CA ASP A 129 31.43 22.54 -11.17
C ASP A 129 30.82 21.14 -11.09
N LYS A 130 31.62 20.09 -11.37
CA LYS A 130 31.20 18.70 -11.14
C LYS A 130 30.94 18.46 -9.66
N LEU A 131 31.86 18.83 -8.78
CA LEU A 131 31.69 18.66 -7.33
C LEU A 131 30.42 19.36 -6.84
N GLU A 132 30.10 20.57 -7.31
CA GLU A 132 28.86 21.28 -6.97
C GLU A 132 27.58 20.49 -7.33
N LYS A 133 27.55 19.81 -8.48
CA LYS A 133 26.45 18.87 -8.81
C LYS A 133 26.34 17.72 -7.79
N TYR A 134 27.46 17.20 -7.30
CA TYR A 134 27.48 16.16 -6.25
C TYR A 134 27.17 16.70 -4.84
N LYS A 135 27.12 18.03 -4.63
CA LYS A 135 26.83 18.64 -3.32
C LYS A 135 25.35 18.63 -2.95
N LYS A 136 24.41 18.37 -3.86
CA LYS A 136 22.98 18.43 -3.54
C LYS A 136 22.35 17.04 -3.65
N ILE A 137 21.77 16.57 -2.55
CA ILE A 137 20.92 15.38 -2.51
C ILE A 137 19.51 15.81 -2.14
N LYS A 138 18.51 15.33 -2.88
CA LYS A 138 17.09 15.51 -2.54
C LYS A 138 16.59 14.23 -1.87
N LYS A 139 16.11 14.37 -0.64
CA LYS A 139 15.42 13.30 0.08
C LYS A 139 13.92 13.41 -0.25
N LEU A 140 13.40 12.38 -0.88
CA LEU A 140 11.98 12.23 -1.19
C LEU A 140 11.36 11.30 -0.16
N ILE A 141 10.31 11.74 0.50
CA ILE A 141 9.46 10.94 1.39
C ILE A 141 8.07 10.88 0.75
N VAL A 142 7.61 9.67 0.47
CA VAL A 142 6.27 9.40 -0.03
C VAL A 142 5.46 8.78 1.09
N LYS A 143 4.24 9.30 1.28
CA LYS A 143 3.30 8.76 2.25
C LYS A 143 1.95 8.49 1.58
N ILE A 144 1.42 7.29 1.80
CA ILE A 144 0.09 6.88 1.33
C ILE A 144 -0.80 6.66 2.55
N LYS A 145 -1.88 7.42 2.65
CA LYS A 145 -2.94 7.21 3.65
C LYS A 145 -4.01 6.31 3.05
N PHE A 146 -4.48 5.34 3.83
CA PHE A 146 -5.55 4.44 3.40
C PHE A 146 -6.39 3.98 4.60
N THR A 147 -7.63 3.57 4.35
CA THR A 147 -8.51 2.98 5.35
C THR A 147 -8.50 1.46 5.24
N HIS A 148 -8.17 0.77 6.33
CA HIS A 148 -8.24 -0.69 6.43
C HIS A 148 -9.07 -1.09 7.65
N ASN A 149 -10.11 -1.90 7.46
CA ASN A 149 -11.04 -2.33 8.52
C ASN A 149 -11.57 -1.16 9.40
N GLY A 150 -11.89 -0.02 8.77
CA GLY A 150 -12.40 1.18 9.44
C GLY A 150 -11.35 2.02 10.17
N ALA A 151 -10.08 1.59 10.20
CA ALA A 151 -8.97 2.36 10.77
C ALA A 151 -8.15 3.05 9.68
N ILE A 152 -7.75 4.30 9.92
CA ILE A 152 -6.82 5.01 9.05
C ILE A 152 -5.40 4.49 9.31
N LYS A 153 -4.71 4.13 8.23
CA LYS A 153 -3.33 3.65 8.21
C LYS A 153 -2.49 4.52 7.29
N TYR A 154 -1.18 4.51 7.53
CA TYR A 154 -0.21 5.26 6.76
C TYR A 154 0.95 4.36 6.36
N PHE A 155 1.27 4.36 5.07
CA PHE A 155 2.47 3.75 4.52
C PHE A 155 3.46 4.87 4.20
N ASN A 156 4.71 4.74 4.65
CA ASN A 156 5.76 5.73 4.39
C ASN A 156 6.96 5.03 3.76
N VAL A 157 7.52 5.62 2.71
CA VAL A 157 8.76 5.18 2.09
C VAL A 157 9.61 6.40 1.75
N GLY A 158 10.92 6.30 1.99
CA GLY A 158 11.87 7.36 1.70
C GLY A 158 12.91 6.89 0.69
N THR A 159 13.28 7.77 -0.23
CA THR A 159 14.37 7.55 -1.18
C THR A 159 15.25 8.80 -1.30
N LEU A 160 16.48 8.62 -1.77
CA LEU A 160 17.44 9.68 -2.01
C LEU A 160 17.68 9.82 -3.52
N ILE A 161 17.64 11.05 -4.01
CA ILE A 161 17.89 11.40 -5.41
C ILE A 161 19.14 12.30 -5.42
N SER A 162 20.19 11.89 -6.14
CA SER A 162 21.39 12.72 -6.33
C SER A 162 21.32 13.49 -7.65
N GLY A 163 21.93 14.67 -7.69
CA GLY A 163 22.13 15.45 -8.92
C GLY A 163 23.33 14.99 -9.76
N ALA A 164 23.84 13.78 -9.48
CA ALA A 164 24.97 13.19 -10.19
C ALA A 164 24.49 12.64 -11.54
N GLU A 165 24.63 13.44 -12.60
CA GLU A 165 24.64 12.95 -13.98
C GLU A 165 25.99 12.35 -14.34
#